data_AF-A0AAD5X9M5-F1
#
_entry.id   AF-A0AAD5X9M5-F1
#
_cell.length_a   1.000
_cell.length_b   1.000
_cell.length_c   1.000
_cell.angle_alpha   90.00
_cell.angle_beta   90.00
_cell.angle_gamma   90.00
#
_symmetry.space_group_name_H-M   'P 1'
#
loop_
_entity.id
_entity.type
_entity.pdbx_description
1 polymer ?
#
loop_
_entity_poly.entity_id
_entity_poly.type
_entity_poly.pdbx_seq_one_letter_code
_entity_poly.pdbx_strand_id
1 'polypeptide(L)'
;MRLNPDDHILDVVANFEMDPRAADDTPLDASADKWRNTPSQPWKFVLKRGNLLPGHKWTDDEDLRYTYQQVCQEFWRFKNATATDMIQVASESREPYCPPDDIPEMEKLIAAKNMEATIQAALKWPMYFCVMFPVQERHFNIPQAELIVDHHGIHVVDIGDFSKVELTCKYDDAEVGPCAEGYINLGLNGVEYQFITKV
;
A
#
# COMPACT_ATOMS: atom_id res chain seq x y z
N MET A 1 7.26 -6.79 2.78
CA MET A 1 7.84 -5.84 3.76
C MET A 1 8.23 -4.56 3.04
N ARG A 2 7.77 -3.39 3.53
CA ARG A 2 8.28 -2.07 3.12
C ARG A 2 9.36 -1.65 4.14
N LEU A 3 10.41 -0.98 3.68
CA LEU A 3 11.46 -0.46 4.55
C LEU A 3 11.18 1.00 4.89
N ASN A 4 11.33 1.36 6.16
CA ASN A 4 11.33 2.76 6.58
C ASN A 4 12.64 3.43 6.18
N PRO A 5 12.66 4.76 5.98
CA PRO A 5 13.88 5.49 5.67
C PRO A 5 15.01 5.31 6.71
N ASP A 6 14.64 5.07 7.96
CA ASP A 6 15.56 4.88 9.08
C ASP A 6 15.98 3.42 9.29
N ASP A 7 15.41 2.48 8.53
CA ASP A 7 15.78 1.06 8.65
C ASP A 7 17.19 0.84 8.09
N HIS A 8 18.03 0.16 8.86
CA HIS A 8 19.33 -0.28 8.35
C HIS A 8 19.14 -1.51 7.45
N ILE A 9 19.57 -1.38 6.19
CA ILE A 9 19.48 -2.46 5.19
C ILE A 9 20.14 -3.76 5.70
N LEU A 10 21.22 -3.67 6.48
CA LEU A 10 21.89 -4.85 7.05
C LEU A 10 21.05 -5.56 8.12
N ASP A 11 20.28 -4.83 8.92
CA ASP A 11 19.38 -5.42 9.92
C ASP A 11 18.24 -6.17 9.23
N VAL A 12 17.76 -5.63 8.11
CA VAL A 12 16.78 -6.31 7.24
C VAL A 12 17.33 -7.62 6.72
N VAL A 13 18.54 -7.61 6.15
CA VAL A 13 19.18 -8.83 5.64
C VAL A 13 19.34 -9.86 6.75
N ALA A 14 19.85 -9.45 7.91
CA ALA A 14 20.02 -10.33 9.07
C ALA A 14 18.68 -10.97 9.51
N ASN A 15 17.58 -10.21 9.53
CA ASN A 15 16.26 -10.74 9.87
C ASN A 15 15.75 -11.79 8.88
N PHE A 16 16.04 -11.64 7.58
CA PHE A 16 15.67 -12.64 6.57
C PHE A 16 16.58 -13.87 6.57
N GLU A 17 17.86 -13.72 6.90
CA GLU A 17 18.78 -14.86 7.08
C GLU A 17 18.44 -15.69 8.33
N MET A 18 17.88 -15.06 9.35
CA MET A 18 17.44 -15.72 10.58
C MET A 18 16.02 -16.32 10.48
N ASP A 19 15.28 -16.13 9.37
CA ASP A 19 13.96 -16.73 9.19
C ASP A 19 14.09 -18.25 8.99
N PRO A 20 13.57 -19.10 9.90
CA PRO A 20 13.71 -20.55 9.80
C PRO A 20 13.06 -21.14 8.54
N ARG A 21 12.17 -20.41 7.84
CA ARG A 21 11.61 -20.81 6.54
C ARG A 21 12.58 -20.61 5.37
N ALA A 22 13.67 -19.87 5.56
CA ALA A 22 14.75 -19.75 4.60
C ALA A 22 15.76 -20.93 4.71
N ALA A 23 15.68 -21.70 5.80
CA ALA A 23 16.63 -22.79 6.12
C ALA A 23 16.03 -24.20 5.96
N ASP A 24 14.75 -24.33 5.63
CA ASP A 24 14.04 -25.62 5.63
C ASP A 24 14.11 -26.30 4.24
N ASP A 25 15.17 -27.10 4.02
CA ASP A 25 15.33 -28.02 2.89
C ASP A 25 14.59 -29.37 3.12
N THR A 26 13.72 -29.45 4.12
CA THR A 26 13.08 -30.71 4.52
C THR A 26 11.86 -31.03 3.64
N PRO A 27 11.82 -32.17 2.92
CA PRO A 27 10.64 -32.55 2.15
C PRO A 27 9.52 -32.97 3.11
N LEU A 28 8.52 -32.10 3.28
CA LEU A 28 7.34 -32.36 4.10
C LEU A 28 6.15 -32.85 3.27
N ASP A 29 5.35 -33.69 3.92
CA ASP A 29 4.22 -34.50 3.45
C ASP A 29 3.35 -33.84 2.37
N ALA A 30 3.17 -34.55 1.24
CA ALA A 30 2.48 -34.11 0.04
C ALA A 30 0.95 -33.91 0.18
N SER A 31 0.38 -34.09 1.37
CA SER A 31 -1.08 -34.06 1.59
C SER A 31 -1.63 -32.81 2.28
N ALA A 32 -0.79 -31.87 2.71
CA ALA A 32 -1.23 -30.58 3.26
C ALA A 32 -0.50 -29.39 2.58
N ASP A 33 -1.27 -28.40 2.15
CA ASP A 33 -0.81 -27.06 1.74
C ASP A 33 0.04 -26.91 0.48
N LYS A 34 -0.63 -26.86 -0.68
CA LYS A 34 -0.05 -26.32 -1.93
C LYS A 34 0.53 -24.90 -1.82
N TRP A 35 0.12 -24.13 -0.81
CA TRP A 35 0.60 -22.75 -0.59
C TRP A 35 1.85 -22.69 0.30
N ARG A 36 2.00 -23.63 1.26
CA ARG A 36 3.22 -23.77 2.08
C ARG A 36 4.37 -24.44 1.32
N ASN A 37 4.05 -25.19 0.27
CA ASN A 37 5.00 -25.94 -0.56
C ASN A 37 5.63 -25.14 -1.70
N THR A 38 5.59 -23.81 -1.66
CA THR A 38 6.34 -22.99 -2.62
C THR A 38 7.77 -22.85 -2.08
N PRO A 39 8.82 -23.25 -2.81
CA PRO A 39 10.19 -22.96 -2.40
C PRO A 39 10.28 -21.49 -2.05
N SER A 40 10.84 -21.15 -0.88
CA SER A 40 11.04 -19.77 -0.48
C SER A 40 11.81 -19.09 -1.60
N GLN A 41 11.12 -18.25 -2.39
CA GLN A 41 11.79 -17.53 -3.45
C GLN A 41 12.87 -16.66 -2.79
N PRO A 42 14.07 -16.54 -3.40
CA PRO A 42 15.10 -15.69 -2.84
C PRO A 42 14.52 -14.29 -2.64
N TRP A 43 14.69 -13.76 -1.43
CA TRP A 43 14.29 -12.39 -1.14
C TRP A 43 15.07 -11.44 -2.05
N LYS A 44 14.44 -10.33 -2.43
CA LYS A 44 15.04 -9.32 -3.30
C LYS A 44 14.66 -7.93 -2.80
N PHE A 45 15.62 -7.02 -2.85
CA PHE A 45 15.32 -5.60 -2.74
C PHE A 45 14.71 -5.11 -4.05
N VAL A 46 13.53 -4.52 -3.95
CA VAL A 46 12.83 -3.92 -5.09
C VAL A 46 12.67 -2.45 -4.75
N LEU A 47 13.35 -1.60 -5.50
CA LEU A 47 13.02 -0.19 -5.50
C LEU A 47 11.61 -0.05 -6.10
N LYS A 48 10.78 0.81 -5.53
CA LYS A 48 9.44 1.11 -6.01
C LYS A 48 9.12 2.55 -5.67
N ARG A 49 8.25 3.17 -6.46
CA ARG A 49 7.61 4.42 -6.10
C ARG A 49 6.60 4.12 -4.98
N GLY A 50 6.90 4.59 -3.77
CA GLY A 50 6.08 4.35 -2.58
C GLY A 50 4.89 5.30 -2.48
N ASN A 51 5.07 6.57 -2.86
CA ASN A 51 4.06 7.60 -2.84
C ASN A 51 4.21 8.59 -4.02
N LEU A 52 3.14 9.33 -4.30
CA LEU A 52 3.14 10.47 -5.20
C LEU A 52 2.61 11.70 -4.47
N LEU A 53 3.30 12.82 -4.61
CA LEU A 53 2.88 14.07 -3.99
C LEU A 53 1.80 14.77 -4.84
N PRO A 54 0.93 15.58 -4.22
CA PRO A 54 -0.01 16.41 -4.94
C PRO A 54 0.68 17.26 -6.01
N GLY A 55 0.16 17.24 -7.24
CA GLY A 55 0.69 18.03 -8.34
C GLY A 55 2.05 17.55 -8.88
N HIS A 56 2.45 16.29 -8.60
CA HIS A 56 3.65 15.69 -9.19
C HIS A 56 3.69 15.88 -10.70
N LYS A 57 4.82 16.40 -11.20
CA LYS A 57 5.07 16.56 -12.63
C LYS A 57 6.14 15.56 -13.04
N TRP A 58 5.86 14.81 -14.10
CA TRP A 58 6.84 13.93 -14.74
C TRP A 58 7.86 14.79 -15.49
N THR A 59 8.87 15.26 -14.77
CA THR A 59 9.96 16.07 -15.36
C THR A 59 11.06 15.23 -15.98
N ASP A 60 11.05 13.92 -15.73
CA ASP A 60 12.04 12.95 -16.18
C ASP A 60 11.32 11.75 -16.82
N ASP A 61 11.68 11.46 -18.07
CA ASP A 61 11.16 10.31 -18.83
C ASP A 61 11.50 8.98 -18.14
N GLU A 62 12.59 8.91 -17.39
CA GLU A 62 12.99 7.72 -16.65
C GLU A 62 12.08 7.46 -15.44
N ASP A 63 11.71 8.50 -14.69
CA ASP A 63 10.76 8.38 -13.57
C ASP A 63 9.37 7.94 -14.06
N LEU A 64 8.91 8.53 -15.17
CA LEU A 64 7.66 8.15 -15.82
C LEU A 64 7.70 6.69 -16.27
N ARG A 65 8.77 6.28 -16.96
CA ARG A 65 8.94 4.91 -17.46
C ARG A 65 9.00 3.90 -16.32
N TYR A 66 9.72 4.23 -15.25
CA TYR A 66 9.88 3.35 -14.09
C TYR A 66 8.56 3.17 -13.36
N THR A 67 7.84 4.27 -13.11
CA THR A 67 6.51 4.22 -12.50
C THR A 67 5.54 3.43 -13.37
N TYR A 68 5.53 3.65 -14.69
CA TYR A 68 4.70 2.90 -15.63
C TYR A 68 4.99 1.39 -15.60
N GLN A 69 6.26 1.00 -15.55
CA GLN A 69 6.64 -0.42 -15.44
C GLN A 69 6.14 -1.05 -14.14
N GLN A 70 6.22 -0.33 -13.02
CA GLN A 70 5.66 -0.77 -11.74
C GLN A 70 4.15 -0.99 -11.86
N VAL A 71 3.39 -0.02 -12.40
CA VAL A 71 1.93 -0.16 -12.61
C VAL A 71 1.61 -1.39 -13.45
N CYS A 72 2.31 -1.58 -14.57
CA CYS A 72 2.09 -2.74 -15.44
C CYS A 72 2.33 -4.07 -14.70
N GLN A 73 3.42 -4.17 -13.95
CA GLN A 73 3.74 -5.41 -13.22
C GLN A 73 2.69 -5.73 -12.16
N GLU A 74 2.24 -4.72 -11.42
CA GLU A 74 1.24 -4.89 -10.36
C GLU A 74 -0.14 -5.20 -10.94
N PHE A 75 -0.52 -4.53 -12.04
CA PHE A 75 -1.72 -4.88 -12.81
C PHE A 75 -1.76 -6.36 -13.17
N TRP A 76 -0.73 -6.87 -13.85
CA TRP A 76 -0.72 -8.25 -14.33
C TRP A 76 -0.61 -9.27 -13.20
N ARG A 77 0.01 -8.90 -12.07
CA ARG A 77 0.09 -9.74 -10.88
C ARG A 77 -1.29 -9.98 -10.25
N PHE A 78 -2.16 -8.96 -10.23
CA PHE A 78 -3.46 -9.04 -9.53
C PHE A 78 -4.68 -9.09 -10.43
N LYS A 79 -4.53 -8.98 -11.76
CA LYS A 79 -5.64 -8.99 -12.72
C LYS A 79 -6.62 -10.16 -12.52
N ASN A 80 -6.10 -11.34 -12.15
CA ASN A 80 -6.91 -12.55 -11.99
C ASN A 80 -7.24 -12.87 -10.51
N ALA A 81 -6.92 -11.97 -9.57
CA ALA A 81 -7.27 -12.16 -8.17
C ALA A 81 -8.80 -12.13 -8.01
N THR A 82 -9.36 -13.07 -7.26
CA THR A 82 -10.80 -13.06 -6.98
C THR A 82 -11.16 -11.93 -6.02
N ALA A 83 -12.44 -11.56 -5.93
CA ALA A 83 -12.89 -10.54 -4.96
C ALA A 83 -12.51 -10.87 -3.51
N THR A 84 -12.55 -12.15 -3.16
CA THR A 84 -12.11 -12.65 -1.85
C THR A 84 -10.59 -12.49 -1.68
N ASP A 85 -9.81 -12.83 -2.71
CA ASP A 85 -8.36 -12.65 -2.69
C ASP A 85 -7.99 -11.16 -2.59
N MET A 86 -8.75 -10.27 -3.24
CA MET A 86 -8.49 -8.82 -3.21
C MET A 86 -8.75 -8.21 -1.84
N ILE A 87 -9.82 -8.62 -1.15
CA ILE A 87 -10.10 -8.15 0.23
C ILE A 87 -9.03 -8.67 1.19
N GLN A 88 -8.61 -9.92 1.04
CA GLN A 88 -7.58 -10.51 1.88
C GLN A 88 -6.18 -9.95 1.60
N VAL A 89 -5.83 -9.71 0.33
CA VAL A 89 -4.58 -9.03 -0.08
C VAL A 89 -4.58 -7.58 0.42
N ALA A 90 -5.69 -6.86 0.32
CA ALA A 90 -5.81 -5.50 0.84
C ALA A 90 -5.59 -5.44 2.36
N SER A 91 -6.24 -6.35 3.12
CA SER A 91 -6.17 -6.35 4.58
C SER A 91 -4.88 -6.94 5.14
N GLU A 92 -4.32 -8.00 4.54
CA GLU A 92 -3.13 -8.69 5.05
C GLU A 92 -1.83 -8.17 4.44
N SER A 93 -1.82 -7.87 3.15
CA SER A 93 -0.60 -7.51 2.41
C SER A 93 -0.49 -6.04 2.07
N ARG A 94 -1.58 -5.26 2.20
CA ARG A 94 -1.62 -3.83 1.91
C ARG A 94 -1.09 -3.51 0.50
N GLU A 95 -1.30 -4.44 -0.41
CA GLU A 95 -0.87 -4.34 -1.79
C GLU A 95 -1.95 -3.63 -2.61
N PRO A 96 -1.55 -2.76 -3.56
CA PRO A 96 -2.50 -2.09 -4.43
C PRO A 96 -3.17 -3.09 -5.37
N TYR A 97 -4.43 -2.83 -5.70
CA TYR A 97 -5.17 -3.66 -6.64
C TYR A 97 -5.96 -2.81 -7.64
N CYS A 98 -6.09 -3.33 -8.86
CA CYS A 98 -6.97 -2.75 -9.88
C CYS A 98 -8.41 -3.20 -9.61
N PRO A 99 -9.37 -2.29 -9.39
CA PRO A 99 -10.78 -2.66 -9.32
C PRO A 99 -11.22 -3.42 -10.58
N PRO A 100 -12.10 -4.45 -10.48
CA PRO A 100 -12.55 -5.23 -11.62
C PRO A 100 -13.12 -4.40 -12.77
N ASP A 101 -13.85 -3.34 -12.44
CA ASP A 101 -14.49 -2.45 -13.41
C ASP A 101 -13.46 -1.63 -14.23
N ASP A 102 -12.26 -1.40 -13.68
CA ASP A 102 -11.19 -0.64 -14.32
C ASP A 102 -10.27 -1.51 -15.20
N ILE A 103 -10.36 -2.85 -15.09
CA ILE A 103 -9.50 -3.79 -15.82
C ILE A 103 -9.55 -3.56 -17.34
N PRO A 104 -10.73 -3.46 -18.00
CA PRO A 104 -10.78 -3.29 -19.46
C PRO A 104 -10.13 -2.00 -19.95
N GLU A 105 -10.29 -0.90 -19.20
CA GLU A 105 -9.65 0.38 -19.52
C GLU A 105 -8.13 0.27 -19.36
N MET A 106 -7.68 -0.34 -18.25
CA MET A 106 -6.25 -0.49 -17.98
C MET A 106 -5.54 -1.34 -19.06
N GLU A 107 -6.15 -2.44 -19.51
CA GLU A 107 -5.59 -3.25 -20.60
C GLU A 107 -5.42 -2.46 -21.88
N LYS A 108 -6.41 -1.63 -22.22
CA LYS A 108 -6.38 -0.77 -23.40
C LYS A 108 -5.24 0.25 -23.31
N LEU A 109 -5.06 0.88 -22.16
CA LEU A 109 -4.00 1.88 -21.93
C LEU A 109 -2.60 1.24 -22.02
N ILE A 110 -2.41 0.08 -21.39
CA ILE A 110 -1.15 -0.68 -21.43
C ILE A 110 -0.83 -1.14 -22.86
N ALA A 111 -1.82 -1.67 -23.60
CA ALA A 111 -1.64 -2.09 -24.99
C ALA A 111 -1.28 -0.92 -25.91
N ALA A 112 -1.84 0.26 -25.65
CA ALA A 112 -1.49 1.51 -26.34
C ALA A 112 -0.14 2.10 -25.92
N LYS A 113 0.53 1.55 -24.90
CA LYS A 113 1.77 2.08 -24.29
C LYS A 113 1.65 3.55 -23.86
N ASN A 114 0.46 3.97 -23.43
CA ASN A 114 0.24 5.33 -22.98
C ASN A 114 0.62 5.46 -21.49
N MET A 115 1.89 5.78 -21.23
CA MET A 115 2.47 5.73 -19.89
C MET A 115 1.74 6.63 -18.88
N GLU A 116 1.54 7.90 -19.22
CA GLU A 116 0.87 8.86 -18.33
C GLU A 116 -0.57 8.44 -18.05
N ALA A 117 -1.33 8.06 -19.08
CA ALA A 117 -2.72 7.67 -18.89
C ALA A 117 -2.84 6.39 -18.05
N THR A 118 -1.94 5.41 -18.24
CA THR A 118 -1.87 4.21 -17.41
C THR A 118 -1.63 4.57 -15.93
N ILE A 119 -0.69 5.47 -15.65
CA ILE A 119 -0.41 5.89 -14.27
C ILE A 119 -1.60 6.66 -13.68
N GLN A 120 -2.21 7.57 -14.45
CA GLN A 120 -3.37 8.34 -14.01
C GLN A 120 -4.59 7.47 -13.72
N ALA A 121 -4.82 6.42 -14.51
CA ALA A 121 -5.86 5.45 -14.22
C ALA A 121 -5.54 4.67 -12.93
N ALA A 122 -4.28 4.28 -12.73
CA ALA A 122 -3.86 3.58 -11.51
C ALA A 122 -3.93 4.44 -10.24
N LEU A 123 -3.81 5.76 -10.34
CA LEU A 123 -3.98 6.67 -9.18
C LEU A 123 -5.36 6.57 -8.52
N LYS A 124 -6.36 6.02 -9.23
CA LYS A 124 -7.70 5.78 -8.70
C LYS A 124 -7.80 4.46 -7.93
N TRP A 125 -6.77 3.62 -8.01
CA TRP A 125 -6.77 2.33 -7.36
C TRP A 125 -6.69 2.48 -5.85
N PRO A 126 -7.49 1.70 -5.10
CA PRO A 126 -7.44 1.72 -3.65
C PRO A 126 -6.02 1.45 -3.13
N MET A 127 -5.58 2.28 -2.19
CA MET A 127 -4.29 2.19 -1.50
C MET A 127 -3.06 2.27 -2.43
N TYR A 128 -3.23 2.76 -3.67
CA TYR A 128 -2.08 2.91 -4.56
C TYR A 128 -1.36 4.24 -4.39
N PHE A 129 -0.02 4.20 -4.45
CA PHE A 129 0.86 5.33 -4.14
C PHE A 129 0.55 6.06 -2.82
N CYS A 130 0.13 5.30 -1.81
CA CYS A 130 -0.15 5.81 -0.49
C CYS A 130 0.81 5.26 0.58
N VAL A 131 0.94 6.03 1.66
CA VAL A 131 1.54 5.60 2.92
C VAL A 131 0.41 5.36 3.90
N MET A 132 0.47 4.25 4.62
CA MET A 132 -0.58 3.81 5.53
C MET A 132 -0.01 3.65 6.93
N PHE A 133 -0.69 4.24 7.91
CA PHE A 133 -0.32 4.18 9.31
C PHE A 133 -1.47 3.55 10.11
N PRO A 134 -1.23 2.43 10.81
CA PRO A 134 -2.24 1.89 11.72
C PRO A 134 -2.42 2.86 12.88
N VAL A 135 -3.68 3.22 13.17
CA VAL A 135 -4.03 4.16 14.22
C VAL A 135 -5.30 3.75 14.97
N GLN A 136 -5.50 4.34 16.15
CA GLN A 136 -6.77 4.31 16.86
C GLN A 136 -7.23 5.72 17.19
N GLU A 137 -8.52 5.99 17.05
CA GLU A 137 -9.12 7.30 17.32
C GLU A 137 -10.59 7.10 17.76
N ARG A 138 -11.02 7.83 18.80
CA ARG A 138 -12.29 7.55 19.51
C ARG A 138 -13.54 8.08 18.81
N HIS A 139 -13.45 9.14 18.03
CA HIS A 139 -14.58 9.77 17.35
C HIS A 139 -15.17 8.88 16.24
N PHE A 140 -14.36 8.06 15.58
CA PHE A 140 -14.84 7.18 14.50
C PHE A 140 -15.56 5.93 15.01
N ASN A 141 -15.49 5.62 16.32
CA ASN A 141 -16.13 4.44 16.93
C ASN A 141 -15.79 3.12 16.20
N ILE A 142 -14.58 3.02 15.65
CA ILE A 142 -14.04 1.82 15.01
C ILE A 142 -12.89 1.25 15.86
N PRO A 143 -12.75 -0.09 15.98
CA PRO A 143 -11.72 -0.69 16.85
C PRO A 143 -10.28 -0.41 16.40
N GLN A 144 -10.06 -0.37 15.08
CA GLN A 144 -8.77 -0.08 14.46
C GLN A 144 -9.00 0.68 13.15
N ALA A 145 -8.23 1.73 12.94
CA ALA A 145 -8.29 2.57 11.75
C ALA A 145 -6.95 2.59 11.05
N GLU A 146 -6.95 2.96 9.77
CA GLU A 146 -5.75 3.23 9.00
C GLU A 146 -5.79 4.68 8.54
N LEU A 147 -4.74 5.44 8.86
CA LEU A 147 -4.51 6.77 8.31
C LEU A 147 -3.76 6.59 6.99
N ILE A 148 -4.41 6.93 5.88
CA ILE A 148 -3.86 6.82 4.54
C ILE A 148 -3.47 8.22 4.05
N VAL A 149 -2.24 8.37 3.60
CA VAL A 149 -1.71 9.61 3.03
C VAL A 149 -1.34 9.35 1.57
N ASP A 150 -2.00 10.03 0.64
CA ASP A 150 -1.83 9.87 -0.81
C ASP A 150 -1.74 11.23 -1.53
N HIS A 151 -1.80 11.22 -2.87
CA HIS A 151 -1.73 12.46 -3.67
C HIS A 151 -2.99 13.34 -3.61
N HIS A 152 -4.11 12.85 -3.07
CA HIS A 152 -5.34 13.61 -2.87
C HIS A 152 -5.41 14.25 -1.48
N GLY A 153 -4.87 13.58 -0.45
CA GLY A 153 -4.95 14.06 0.91
C GLY A 153 -4.68 13.02 1.98
N ILE A 154 -5.38 13.21 3.09
CA ILE A 154 -5.37 12.33 4.26
C ILE A 154 -6.74 11.69 4.36
N HIS A 155 -6.77 10.36 4.48
CA HIS A 155 -7.98 9.58 4.61
C HIS A 155 -7.93 8.74 5.88
N VAL A 156 -9.08 8.54 6.52
CA VAL A 156 -9.25 7.60 7.62
C VAL A 156 -10.19 6.51 7.13
N VAL A 157 -9.73 5.26 7.21
CA VAL A 157 -10.51 4.08 6.81
C VAL A 157 -10.56 3.06 7.94
N ASP A 158 -11.61 2.24 7.95
CA ASP A 158 -11.71 1.08 8.84
C ASP A 158 -10.88 -0.07 8.27
N ILE A 159 -10.00 -0.67 9.09
CA ILE A 159 -9.20 -1.84 8.67
C ILE A 159 -10.10 -3.06 8.36
N GLY A 160 -11.26 -3.16 9.02
CA GLY A 160 -12.24 -4.20 8.76
C GLY A 160 -12.99 -4.04 7.44
N ASP A 161 -12.99 -2.82 6.86
CA ASP A 161 -13.68 -2.51 5.61
C ASP A 161 -13.01 -1.33 4.88
N PHE A 162 -11.97 -1.64 4.10
CA PHE A 162 -11.25 -0.65 3.27
C PHE A 162 -12.11 0.00 2.18
N SER A 163 -13.34 -0.46 1.95
CA SER A 163 -14.28 0.21 1.04
C SER A 163 -14.98 1.41 1.71
N LYS A 164 -14.95 1.47 3.05
CA LYS A 164 -15.60 2.51 3.83
C LYS A 164 -14.59 3.56 4.31
N VAL A 165 -14.58 4.70 3.63
CA VAL A 165 -13.80 5.87 4.03
C VAL A 165 -14.60 6.68 5.05
N GLU A 166 -14.11 6.75 6.29
CA GLU A 166 -14.75 7.50 7.38
C GLU A 166 -14.50 9.01 7.27
N LEU A 167 -13.30 9.38 6.81
CA LEU A 167 -12.91 10.77 6.63
C LEU A 167 -12.00 10.92 5.42
N THR A 168 -12.18 12.01 4.69
CA THR A 168 -11.22 12.51 3.70
C THR A 168 -10.97 13.99 3.96
N CYS A 169 -9.71 14.38 4.01
CA CYS A 169 -9.27 15.74 4.24
C CYS A 169 -8.22 16.11 3.18
N LYS A 170 -8.41 17.24 2.50
CA LYS A 170 -7.38 17.77 1.60
C LYS A 170 -6.24 18.36 2.43
N TYR A 171 -5.06 18.47 1.82
CA TYR A 171 -3.90 19.06 2.47
C TYR A 171 -4.11 20.51 2.91
N ASP A 172 -4.83 21.31 2.12
CA ASP A 172 -5.12 22.72 2.45
C ASP A 172 -6.04 22.87 3.68
N ASP A 173 -6.79 21.83 4.01
CA ASP A 173 -7.73 21.77 5.15
C ASP A 173 -7.15 20.97 6.33
N ALA A 174 -5.87 20.56 6.24
CA ALA A 174 -5.19 19.74 7.22
C ALA A 174 -4.16 20.58 8.01
N GLU A 175 -4.19 20.47 9.33
CA GLU A 175 -3.28 21.12 10.26
C GLU A 175 -2.57 20.07 11.11
N VAL A 176 -1.24 20.17 11.22
CA VAL A 176 -0.44 19.27 12.06
C VAL A 176 -0.30 19.89 13.45
N GLY A 177 -0.89 19.24 14.45
CA GLY A 177 -0.78 19.61 15.84
C GLY A 177 0.49 19.05 16.51
N PRO A 178 0.61 19.16 17.85
CA PRO A 178 1.71 18.59 18.59
C PRO A 178 1.78 17.07 18.43
N CYS A 179 2.98 16.54 18.19
CA CYS A 179 3.26 15.11 18.16
C CYS A 179 4.00 14.69 19.44
N ALA A 180 3.67 13.53 19.99
CA ALA A 180 4.44 12.92 21.08
C ALA A 180 4.59 11.42 20.85
N GLU A 181 5.34 10.76 21.74
CA GLU A 181 5.53 9.33 21.65
C GLU A 181 4.19 8.59 21.79
N GLY A 182 3.78 7.91 20.71
CA GLY A 182 2.57 7.08 20.67
C GLY A 182 1.29 7.76 20.20
N TYR A 183 1.29 9.06 19.89
CA TYR A 183 0.14 9.73 19.26
C TYR A 183 0.52 10.92 18.37
N ILE A 184 -0.36 11.25 17.43
CA ILE A 184 -0.32 12.45 16.58
C ILE A 184 -1.65 13.18 16.66
N ASN A 185 -1.61 14.51 16.80
CA ASN A 185 -2.80 15.34 16.72
C ASN A 185 -2.89 15.95 15.31
N LEU A 186 -4.04 15.82 14.66
CA LEU A 186 -4.31 16.40 13.34
C LEU A 186 -5.62 17.19 13.39
N GLY A 187 -5.58 18.44 12.95
CA GLY A 187 -6.77 19.18 12.57
C GLY A 187 -7.16 18.77 11.15
N LEU A 188 -8.32 18.13 10.96
CA LEU A 188 -8.80 17.69 9.66
C LEU A 188 -10.19 18.28 9.42
N ASN A 189 -10.37 19.02 8.32
CA ASN A 189 -11.62 19.73 7.99
C ASN A 189 -12.13 20.62 9.14
N GLY A 190 -11.20 21.25 9.89
CA GLY A 190 -11.52 22.12 11.02
C GLY A 190 -11.90 21.40 12.32
N VAL A 191 -11.72 20.08 12.41
CA VAL A 191 -11.93 19.29 13.63
C VAL A 191 -10.60 18.69 14.09
N GLU A 192 -10.28 18.81 15.38
CA GLU A 192 -9.08 18.20 15.95
C GLU A 192 -9.30 16.73 16.31
N TYR A 193 -8.40 15.88 15.85
CA TYR A 193 -8.36 14.45 16.12
C TYR A 193 -7.04 14.07 16.79
N GLN A 194 -7.09 13.09 17.69
CA GLN A 194 -5.90 12.50 18.32
C GLN A 194 -5.78 11.03 17.93
N PHE A 195 -4.86 10.74 17.01
CA PHE A 195 -4.60 9.39 16.54
C PHE A 195 -3.50 8.74 17.37
N ILE A 196 -3.81 7.61 18.00
CA ILE A 196 -2.84 6.77 18.72
C ILE A 196 -2.10 5.90 17.71
N THR A 197 -0.77 5.96 17.66
CA THR A 197 0.07 5.31 16.63
C THR A 197 0.92 4.14 17.15
N LYS A 198 1.12 4.04 18.47
CA LYS A 198 1.64 2.82 19.11
C LYS A 198 0.48 1.90 19.43
N VAL A 199 0.14 1.03 18.48
CA VAL A 199 -0.82 -0.07 18.66
C VAL A 199 -0.04 -1.37 18.88
#